data_AF-V9EG24-F1
#
_entry.id   AF-V9EG24-F1
#
_cell.length_a   1.000
_cell.length_b   1.000
_cell.length_c   1.000
_cell.angle_alpha   90.00
_cell.angle_beta   90.00
_cell.angle_gamma   90.00
#
_symmetry.space_group_name_H-M   'P 1'
#
loop_
_entity.id
_entity.type
_entity.pdbx_description
1 polymer ?
#
loop_
_entity_poly.entity_id
_entity_poly.type
_entity_poly.pdbx_seq_one_letter_code
_entity_poly.pdbx_strand_id
1 'polypeptide(L)'
;HADFTYILGDANGAQYNAMASVFVECETEILMCFYHVIAKVHERTRYLLPGKRSLIVADIFDMHYAINASEFHAKKTSAVRRWLAEPDVEQFGEYFLQQWLTGTFVKWQDFRTPVGWDTTNNTMETFNAKLKKNYTLQERMLMGSLLGQLQVCCRMESVSGAEFHEKSTASSRLRRRATTLRRQRLLVETPSFDGSSNFVLVVSKATPRIYVKPKRKSMDTVDVAVQLGANTARMERDEQPEEGWSVDLTTRTWACKYFFHKGQCVHLLFAF
;
A
#
# COMPACT_ATOMS: atom_id res chain seq x y z
N HIS A 1 26.24 15.97 -1.72
CA HIS A 1 25.19 15.34 -2.53
C HIS A 1 24.43 14.38 -1.64
N ALA A 2 23.10 14.40 -1.69
CA ALA A 2 22.29 13.42 -0.97
C ALA A 2 22.04 12.26 -1.93
N ASP A 3 22.58 11.08 -1.60
CA ASP A 3 22.33 9.86 -2.35
C ASP A 3 21.08 9.19 -1.79
N PHE A 4 20.03 9.14 -2.60
CA PHE A 4 18.79 8.45 -2.25
C PHE A 4 18.76 7.09 -2.95
N THR A 5 18.59 6.01 -2.19
CA THR A 5 18.40 4.68 -2.78
C THR A 5 17.05 4.55 -3.48
N TYR A 6 16.01 5.19 -2.94
CA TYR A 6 14.64 5.09 -3.43
C TYR A 6 13.97 6.46 -3.49
N ILE A 7 13.22 6.71 -4.56
CA ILE A 7 12.34 7.89 -4.67
C ILE A 7 10.96 7.43 -5.10
N LEU A 8 9.95 7.72 -4.29
CA LEU A 8 8.56 7.41 -4.59
C LEU A 8 7.85 8.63 -5.19
N GLY A 9 7.40 8.52 -6.43
CA GLY A 9 6.73 9.59 -7.15
C GLY A 9 5.33 9.22 -7.62
N ASP A 10 4.63 10.23 -8.15
CA ASP A 10 3.39 9.98 -8.89
C ASP A 10 3.73 9.36 -10.25
N ALA A 11 2.76 8.70 -10.87
CA ALA A 11 2.90 8.21 -12.24
C ALA A 11 2.73 9.36 -13.25
N ASN A 12 3.66 10.31 -13.22
CA ASN A 12 3.67 11.51 -14.05
C ASN A 12 5.00 11.63 -14.81
N GLY A 13 4.94 11.79 -16.13
CA GLY A 13 6.13 11.83 -16.99
C GLY A 13 7.06 13.01 -16.69
N ALA A 14 6.53 14.18 -16.36
CA ALA A 14 7.36 15.34 -16.03
C ALA A 14 8.11 15.13 -14.70
N GLN A 15 7.42 14.61 -13.67
CA GLN A 15 8.08 14.26 -12.41
C GLN A 15 9.14 13.18 -12.63
N TYR A 16 8.82 12.11 -13.36
CA TYR A 16 9.75 11.04 -13.67
C TYR A 16 10.99 11.55 -14.40
N ASN A 17 10.81 12.33 -15.46
CA ASN A 17 11.92 12.88 -16.24
C ASN A 17 12.81 13.82 -15.41
N ALA A 18 12.21 14.62 -14.53
CA ALA A 18 12.96 15.50 -13.63
C ALA A 18 13.78 14.70 -12.60
N MET A 19 13.20 13.65 -12.01
CA MET A 19 13.94 12.77 -11.10
C MET A 19 15.05 12.02 -11.84
N ALA A 20 14.76 11.47 -13.01
CA ALA A 20 15.74 10.75 -13.82
C ALA A 20 16.90 11.65 -14.28
N SER A 21 16.65 12.93 -14.57
CA SER A 21 17.71 13.85 -14.96
C SER A 21 18.58 14.32 -13.79
N VAL A 22 17.98 14.52 -12.62
CA VAL A 22 18.71 14.98 -11.41
C VAL A 22 19.54 13.84 -10.79
N PHE A 23 19.02 12.62 -10.80
CA PHE A 23 19.64 11.46 -10.17
C PHE A 23 20.29 10.49 -11.17
N VAL A 24 20.71 11.00 -12.34
CA VAL A 24 21.24 10.16 -13.44
C VAL A 24 22.52 9.41 -13.07
N GLU A 25 23.35 9.98 -12.18
CA GLU A 25 24.60 9.38 -11.70
C GLU A 25 24.43 8.55 -10.42
N CYS A 26 23.22 8.50 -9.86
CA CYS A 26 22.92 7.77 -8.64
C CYS A 26 22.31 6.40 -8.99
N GLU A 27 22.55 5.38 -8.15
CA GLU A 27 21.84 4.09 -8.22
C GLU A 27 20.39 4.19 -7.68
N THR A 28 19.73 5.33 -7.91
CA THR A 28 18.42 5.64 -7.35
C THR A 28 17.31 4.89 -8.08
N GLU A 29 16.49 4.16 -7.32
CA GLU A 29 15.29 3.55 -7.84
C GLU A 29 14.09 4.50 -7.78
N ILE A 30 13.60 4.94 -8.94
CA ILE A 30 12.37 5.73 -9.06
C ILE A 30 11.16 4.79 -9.02
N LEU A 31 10.46 4.77 -7.89
CA LEU A 31 9.30 3.96 -7.59
C LEU A 31 8.01 4.71 -7.89
N MET A 32 6.96 3.97 -8.22
CA MET A 32 5.64 4.50 -8.54
C MET A 32 4.67 4.27 -7.39
N CYS A 33 3.97 5.33 -6.99
CA CYS A 33 2.93 5.26 -5.98
C CYS A 33 1.79 4.32 -6.41
N PHE A 34 1.56 3.26 -5.63
CA PHE A 34 0.56 2.24 -5.95
C PHE A 34 -0.88 2.78 -5.95
N TYR A 35 -1.17 3.82 -5.15
CA TYR A 35 -2.47 4.49 -5.20
C TYR A 35 -2.77 5.02 -6.62
N HIS A 36 -1.78 5.59 -7.31
CA HIS A 36 -1.95 6.10 -8.67
C HIS A 36 -2.21 4.99 -9.68
N VAL A 37 -1.59 3.82 -9.50
CA VAL A 37 -1.89 2.62 -10.30
C VAL A 37 -3.37 2.26 -10.15
N ILE A 38 -3.84 2.10 -8.91
CA ILE A 38 -5.24 1.71 -8.65
C ILE A 38 -6.23 2.80 -9.08
N ALA A 39 -5.91 4.08 -8.89
CA ALA A 39 -6.75 5.18 -9.35
C ALA A 39 -6.92 5.15 -10.89
N LYS A 40 -5.84 4.88 -11.63
CA LYS A 40 -5.88 4.74 -13.09
C LYS A 40 -6.56 3.46 -13.54
N VAL A 41 -6.39 2.36 -12.83
CA VAL A 41 -7.15 1.12 -13.08
C VAL A 41 -8.64 1.36 -12.89
N HIS A 42 -9.04 2.05 -11.82
CA HIS A 42 -10.44 2.38 -11.57
C HIS A 42 -11.04 3.24 -12.70
N GLU A 43 -10.30 4.26 -13.16
CA GLU A 43 -10.68 5.08 -14.33
C GLU A 43 -10.86 4.22 -15.60
N ARG A 44 -9.89 3.34 -15.88
CA ARG A 44 -9.82 2.53 -17.09
C ARG A 44 -10.70 1.28 -17.09
N THR A 45 -11.37 0.98 -15.98
CA THR A 45 -12.27 -0.18 -15.85
C THR A 45 -13.72 0.22 -15.55
N ARG A 46 -14.07 1.51 -15.70
CA ARG A 46 -15.42 2.02 -15.43
C ARG A 46 -16.50 1.36 -16.28
N TYR A 47 -16.15 1.03 -17.53
CA TYR A 47 -17.05 0.39 -18.49
C TYR A 47 -17.28 -1.10 -18.20
N LEU A 48 -16.44 -1.73 -17.37
CA LEU A 48 -16.54 -3.15 -17.05
C LEU A 48 -17.58 -3.43 -15.96
N LEU A 49 -18.17 -4.62 -16.04
CA LEU A 49 -19.01 -5.16 -14.99
C LEU A 49 -18.27 -5.20 -13.63
N PRO A 50 -18.96 -4.95 -12.50
CA PRO A 50 -18.32 -4.91 -11.17
C PRO A 50 -17.54 -6.17 -10.80
N GLY A 51 -18.03 -7.35 -11.23
CA GLY A 51 -17.33 -8.63 -11.02
C GLY A 51 -15.98 -8.68 -11.73
N LYS A 52 -15.94 -8.32 -13.03
CA LYS A 52 -14.70 -8.26 -13.82
C LYS A 52 -13.72 -7.24 -13.26
N ARG A 53 -14.21 -6.04 -12.87
CA ARG A 53 -13.38 -5.02 -12.20
C ARG A 53 -12.76 -5.55 -10.91
N SER A 54 -13.54 -6.27 -10.10
CA SER A 54 -13.06 -6.82 -8.83
C SER A 54 -11.94 -7.85 -9.04
N LEU A 55 -12.04 -8.69 -10.07
CA LEU A 55 -11.00 -9.66 -10.44
C LEU A 55 -9.72 -8.97 -10.92
N ILE A 56 -9.84 -7.98 -11.80
CA ILE A 56 -8.69 -7.18 -12.28
C ILE A 56 -7.96 -6.53 -11.11
N VAL A 57 -8.69 -5.88 -10.20
CA VAL A 57 -8.09 -5.23 -9.03
C VAL A 57 -7.44 -6.27 -8.11
N ALA A 58 -8.06 -7.43 -7.90
CA ALA A 58 -7.47 -8.50 -7.10
C ALA A 58 -6.14 -9.00 -7.69
N ASP A 59 -6.11 -9.25 -9.00
CA ASP A 59 -4.90 -9.66 -9.73
C ASP A 59 -3.75 -8.63 -9.60
N ILE A 60 -4.08 -7.34 -9.64
CA ILE A 60 -3.09 -6.25 -9.48
C ILE A 60 -2.57 -6.18 -8.05
N PHE A 61 -3.43 -6.39 -7.06
CA PHE A 61 -3.02 -6.49 -5.67
C PHE A 61 -2.12 -7.71 -5.43
N ASP A 62 -2.43 -8.84 -6.05
CA ASP A 62 -1.60 -10.04 -5.96
C ASP A 62 -0.20 -9.78 -6.54
N MET A 63 -0.12 -9.07 -7.68
CA MET A 63 1.16 -8.65 -8.25
C MET A 63 1.91 -7.66 -7.34
N HIS A 64 1.20 -6.69 -6.74
CA HIS A 64 1.80 -5.69 -5.87
C HIS A 64 2.43 -6.31 -4.62
N TYR A 65 1.70 -7.21 -3.97
CA TYR A 65 2.08 -7.90 -2.73
C TYR A 65 2.92 -9.16 -2.95
N ALA A 66 3.36 -9.43 -4.18
CA ALA A 66 4.29 -10.53 -4.44
C ALA A 66 5.55 -10.34 -3.59
N ILE A 67 6.02 -11.41 -2.94
CA ILE A 67 7.14 -11.34 -1.99
C ILE A 67 8.49 -11.26 -2.71
N ASN A 68 8.54 -11.60 -4.00
CA ASN A 68 9.73 -11.53 -4.83
C ASN A 68 9.38 -11.44 -6.33
N ALA A 69 10.42 -11.22 -7.15
CA ALA A 69 10.29 -11.11 -8.60
C ALA A 69 9.71 -12.38 -9.26
N SER A 70 10.02 -13.57 -8.76
CA SER A 70 9.52 -14.82 -9.32
C SER A 70 8.01 -14.97 -9.12
N GLU A 71 7.51 -14.71 -7.90
CA GLU A 71 6.07 -14.71 -7.60
C GLU A 71 5.35 -13.64 -8.44
N PHE A 72 5.94 -12.44 -8.54
CA PHE A 72 5.40 -11.39 -9.40
C PHE A 72 5.30 -11.84 -10.86
N HIS A 73 6.35 -12.45 -11.42
CA HIS A 73 6.34 -12.94 -12.79
C HIS A 73 5.28 -14.02 -13.02
N ALA A 74 5.10 -14.95 -12.08
CA ALA A 74 4.06 -15.97 -12.15
C ALA A 74 2.66 -15.35 -12.14
N LYS A 75 2.39 -14.43 -11.20
CA LYS A 75 1.11 -13.73 -11.09
C LYS A 75 0.82 -12.85 -12.31
N LYS A 76 1.83 -12.10 -12.77
CA LYS A 76 1.77 -11.28 -13.99
C LYS A 76 1.38 -12.11 -15.20
N THR A 77 2.08 -13.24 -15.42
CA THR A 77 1.83 -14.11 -16.58
C THR A 77 0.41 -14.65 -16.57
N SER A 78 -0.04 -15.16 -15.42
CA SER A 78 -1.38 -15.71 -15.26
C SER A 78 -2.49 -14.66 -15.41
N ALA A 79 -2.30 -13.45 -14.86
CA ALA A 79 -3.27 -12.37 -14.94
C ALA A 79 -3.38 -11.83 -16.38
N VAL A 80 -2.25 -11.48 -17.01
CA VAL A 80 -2.24 -10.95 -18.38
C VAL A 80 -2.83 -11.95 -19.36
N ARG A 81 -2.51 -13.25 -19.24
CA ARG A 81 -3.11 -14.29 -20.09
C ARG A 81 -4.64 -14.31 -19.97
N ARG A 82 -5.19 -14.19 -18.76
CA ARG A 82 -6.64 -14.16 -18.54
C ARG A 82 -7.28 -12.89 -19.07
N TRP A 83 -6.63 -11.74 -18.87
CA TRP A 83 -7.17 -10.46 -19.33
C TRP A 83 -7.22 -10.38 -20.86
N LEU A 84 -6.18 -10.86 -21.56
CA LEU A 84 -6.14 -10.86 -23.02
C LEU A 84 -7.05 -11.91 -23.66
N ALA A 85 -7.36 -13.01 -22.96
CA ALA A 85 -8.27 -14.03 -23.46
C ALA A 85 -9.76 -13.68 -23.28
N GLU A 86 -10.08 -12.63 -22.53
CA GLU A 86 -11.45 -12.22 -22.21
C GLU A 86 -11.81 -10.99 -23.04
N PRO A 87 -12.74 -11.08 -24.02
CA PRO A 87 -13.01 -10.00 -24.98
C PRO A 87 -13.35 -8.65 -24.35
N ASP A 88 -14.12 -8.66 -23.26
CA ASP A 88 -14.50 -7.41 -22.59
C ASP A 88 -13.32 -6.75 -21.85
N VAL A 89 -12.31 -7.54 -21.46
CA VAL A 89 -11.18 -7.10 -20.63
C VAL A 89 -9.90 -6.90 -21.46
N GLU A 90 -9.82 -7.47 -22.66
CA GLU A 90 -8.64 -7.47 -23.52
C GLU A 90 -8.04 -6.07 -23.69
N GLN A 91 -8.87 -5.07 -24.04
CA GLN A 91 -8.44 -3.68 -24.18
C GLN A 91 -7.79 -3.11 -22.91
N PHE A 92 -8.33 -3.45 -21.73
CA PHE A 92 -7.71 -3.07 -20.46
C PHE A 92 -6.40 -3.82 -20.24
N GLY A 93 -6.36 -5.11 -20.56
CA GLY A 93 -5.18 -5.96 -20.46
C GLY A 93 -4.00 -5.42 -21.28
N GLU A 94 -4.25 -5.04 -22.54
CA GLU A 94 -3.26 -4.41 -23.41
C GLU A 94 -2.75 -3.09 -22.83
N TYR A 95 -3.66 -2.22 -22.39
CA TYR A 95 -3.31 -0.97 -21.73
C TYR A 95 -2.43 -1.21 -20.51
N PHE A 96 -2.82 -2.14 -19.62
CA PHE A 96 -2.08 -2.36 -18.38
C PHE A 96 -0.71 -2.96 -18.64
N LEU A 97 -0.61 -3.88 -19.61
CA LEU A 97 0.65 -4.44 -20.08
C LEU A 97 1.60 -3.33 -20.55
N GLN A 98 1.15 -2.49 -21.47
CA GLN A 98 1.95 -1.43 -22.06
C GLN A 98 2.37 -0.36 -21.02
N GLN A 99 1.45 0.08 -20.16
CA GLN A 99 1.71 1.20 -19.26
C GLN A 99 2.47 0.77 -17.99
N TRP A 100 2.04 -0.31 -17.35
CA TRP A 100 2.42 -0.64 -15.97
C TRP A 100 3.31 -1.88 -15.86
N LEU A 101 3.46 -2.67 -16.93
CA LEU A 101 4.29 -3.89 -16.92
C LEU A 101 5.49 -3.83 -17.87
N THR A 102 5.42 -3.06 -18.95
CA THR A 102 6.52 -2.89 -19.91
C THR A 102 6.89 -1.43 -20.20
N GLY A 103 6.12 -0.47 -19.69
CA GLY A 103 6.31 0.95 -19.95
C GLY A 103 7.33 1.62 -19.02
N THR A 104 7.17 2.94 -18.83
CA THR A 104 8.04 3.73 -17.95
C THR A 104 7.72 3.55 -16.47
N PHE A 105 6.45 3.34 -16.12
CA PHE A 105 5.96 3.38 -14.73
C PHE A 105 5.81 1.98 -14.12
N VAL A 106 6.82 1.12 -14.28
CA VAL A 106 6.71 -0.32 -13.93
C VAL A 106 7.04 -0.64 -12.48
N LYS A 107 7.70 0.28 -11.75
CA LYS A 107 8.27 0.02 -10.42
C LYS A 107 7.28 0.31 -9.29
N TRP A 108 6.19 -0.43 -9.24
CA TRP A 108 5.13 -0.29 -8.22
C TRP A 108 4.98 -1.54 -7.33
N GLN A 109 5.85 -2.54 -7.46
CA GLN A 109 5.79 -3.77 -6.66
C GLN A 109 6.43 -3.57 -5.28
N ASP A 110 5.84 -4.17 -4.25
CA ASP A 110 6.27 -3.96 -2.86
C ASP A 110 7.66 -4.54 -2.57
N PHE A 111 8.01 -5.67 -3.16
CA PHE A 111 9.30 -6.34 -2.95
C PHE A 111 10.52 -5.51 -3.40
N ARG A 112 10.32 -4.36 -4.07
CA ARG A 112 11.40 -3.46 -4.49
C ARG A 112 11.99 -2.65 -3.33
N THR A 113 11.21 -2.45 -2.27
CA THR A 113 11.63 -1.72 -1.07
C THR A 113 11.81 -2.65 0.12
N PRO A 114 12.65 -2.29 1.10
CA PRO A 114 12.72 -3.04 2.35
C PRO A 114 11.36 -3.08 3.06
N VAL A 115 11.17 -4.10 3.90
CA VAL A 115 9.94 -4.32 4.66
C VAL A 115 9.56 -3.09 5.49
N GLY A 116 8.30 -2.67 5.42
CA GLY A 116 7.77 -1.54 6.19
C GLY A 116 7.95 -0.17 5.56
N TRP A 117 8.54 -0.08 4.38
CA TRP A 117 8.62 1.15 3.62
C TRP A 117 7.28 1.49 2.93
N ASP A 118 7.07 2.78 2.70
CA ASP A 118 5.85 3.24 2.03
C ASP A 118 5.92 3.00 0.53
N THR A 119 4.86 2.41 -0.03
CA THR A 119 4.65 2.27 -1.49
C THR A 119 3.53 3.18 -2.00
N THR A 120 3.05 4.07 -1.13
CA THR A 120 2.13 5.16 -1.46
C THR A 120 2.67 6.48 -0.96
N ASN A 121 2.49 7.55 -1.73
CA ASN A 121 2.82 8.93 -1.34
C ASN A 121 1.82 9.55 -0.32
N ASN A 122 0.98 8.74 0.34
CA ASN A 122 -0.11 9.23 1.20
C ASN A 122 0.39 10.05 2.41
N THR A 123 1.60 9.78 2.89
CA THR A 123 2.28 10.59 3.92
C THR A 123 2.58 12.00 3.40
N MET A 124 3.10 12.11 2.18
CA MET A 124 3.33 13.38 1.49
C MET A 124 2.01 14.11 1.21
N GLU A 125 0.96 13.42 0.77
CA GLU A 125 -0.35 14.04 0.55
C GLU A 125 -0.97 14.57 1.86
N THR A 126 -0.82 13.83 2.97
CA THR A 126 -1.28 14.25 4.29
C THR A 126 -0.53 15.48 4.78
N PHE A 127 0.80 15.51 4.59
CA PHE A 127 1.62 16.67 4.89
C PHE A 127 1.19 17.89 4.07
N ASN A 128 1.00 17.72 2.77
CA ASN A 128 0.51 18.79 1.88
C ASN A 128 -0.88 19.28 2.29
N ALA A 129 -1.77 18.39 2.73
CA ALA A 129 -3.08 18.78 3.24
C ALA A 129 -2.97 19.60 4.53
N LYS A 130 -2.07 19.24 5.45
CA LYS A 130 -1.77 20.02 6.68
C LYS A 130 -1.22 21.40 6.31
N LEU A 131 -0.29 21.46 5.35
CA LEU A 131 0.30 22.71 4.85
C LEU A 131 -0.77 23.65 4.29
N LYS A 132 -1.58 23.13 3.36
CA LYS A 132 -2.68 23.87 2.74
C LYS A 132 -3.70 24.35 3.77
N LYS A 133 -4.04 23.50 4.74
CA LYS A 133 -5.08 23.83 5.73
C LYS A 133 -4.60 24.84 6.76
N ASN A 134 -3.40 24.67 7.30
CA ASN A 134 -2.97 25.39 8.51
C ASN A 134 -2.08 26.59 8.23
N TYR A 135 -1.40 26.62 7.09
CA TYR A 135 -0.40 27.66 6.80
C TYR A 135 -0.78 28.52 5.59
N THR A 136 -1.37 27.92 4.56
CA THR A 136 -1.82 28.68 3.37
C THR A 136 -3.32 28.97 3.38
N LEU A 137 -4.07 28.40 4.33
CA LEU A 137 -5.54 28.51 4.42
C LEU A 137 -6.28 28.20 3.11
N GLN A 138 -5.71 27.31 2.29
CA GLN A 138 -6.16 26.94 0.94
C GLN A 138 -6.11 28.08 -0.09
N GLU A 139 -5.40 29.18 0.20
CA GLU A 139 -5.22 30.29 -0.71
C GLU A 139 -3.90 30.18 -1.49
N ARG A 140 -3.88 30.76 -2.69
CA ARG A 140 -2.66 30.90 -3.49
C ARG A 140 -1.81 32.02 -2.88
N MET A 141 -0.55 31.73 -2.62
CA MET A 141 0.40 32.67 -2.04
C MET A 141 1.47 33.06 -3.05
N LEU A 142 1.99 34.30 -2.92
CA LEU A 142 3.23 34.70 -3.57
C LEU A 142 4.40 33.90 -2.99
N MET A 143 5.44 33.68 -3.80
CA MET A 143 6.58 32.83 -3.41
C MET A 143 7.26 33.30 -2.11
N GLY A 144 7.47 34.60 -1.91
CA GLY A 144 8.06 35.12 -0.68
C GLY A 144 7.22 34.80 0.56
N SER A 145 5.89 34.98 0.47
CA SER A 145 4.96 34.66 1.55
C SER A 145 4.90 33.15 1.83
N LEU A 146 4.93 32.33 0.77
CA LEU A 146 4.96 30.87 0.90
C LEU A 146 6.23 30.40 1.61
N LEU A 147 7.40 30.95 1.25
CA LEU A 147 8.66 30.63 1.93
C LEU A 147 8.60 31.01 3.42
N GLY A 148 8.01 32.16 3.75
CA GLY A 148 7.76 32.55 5.14
C GLY A 148 6.88 31.55 5.89
N GLN A 149 5.77 31.11 5.29
CA GLN A 149 4.89 30.09 5.88
C GLN A 149 5.57 28.73 6.04
N LEU A 150 6.38 28.31 5.06
CA LEU A 150 7.17 27.09 5.14
C LEU A 150 8.20 27.17 6.27
N GLN A 151 8.83 28.33 6.47
CA GLN A 151 9.76 28.53 7.58
C GLN A 151 9.05 28.45 8.94
N VAL A 152 7.85 29.02 9.07
CA VAL A 152 7.02 28.88 10.28
C VAL A 152 6.65 27.42 10.51
N CYS A 153 6.25 26.71 9.46
CA CYS A 153 5.96 25.27 9.52
C CYS A 153 7.16 24.49 10.06
N CYS A 154 8.35 24.68 9.48
CA CYS A 154 9.57 24.00 9.93
C CYS A 154 9.87 24.27 11.43
N ARG A 155 9.71 25.52 11.89
CA ARG A 155 9.92 25.85 13.32
C ARG A 155 8.90 25.17 14.23
N MET A 156 7.65 25.07 13.82
CA MET A 156 6.60 24.41 14.59
C MET A 156 6.80 22.90 14.63
N GLU A 157 7.17 22.28 13.50
CA GLU A 157 7.45 20.84 13.47
C GLU A 157 8.73 20.51 14.25
N SER A 158 9.76 21.38 14.24
CA SER A 158 11.01 21.13 14.97
C SER A 158 10.84 21.10 16.50
N VAL A 159 9.82 21.77 17.04
CA VAL A 159 9.52 21.76 18.48
C VAL A 159 8.53 20.66 18.87
N SER A 160 7.99 19.89 17.92
CA SER A 160 6.96 18.88 18.18
C SER A 160 7.47 17.67 18.99
N GLY A 161 8.79 17.52 19.12
CA GLY A 161 9.40 16.40 19.86
C GLY A 161 9.12 15.03 19.24
N ALA A 162 8.68 14.98 17.98
CA ALA A 162 8.38 13.73 17.29
C ALA A 162 9.69 12.94 17.07
N GLU A 163 9.74 11.73 17.62
CA GLU A 163 10.88 10.82 17.41
C GLU A 163 10.81 10.17 16.03
N PHE A 164 11.96 10.10 15.36
CA PHE A 164 12.12 9.28 14.17
C PHE A 164 12.36 7.84 14.60
N HIS A 165 11.50 6.93 14.16
CA HIS A 165 11.67 5.51 14.40
C HIS A 165 12.41 4.86 13.22
N GLU A 166 13.48 4.12 13.52
CA GLU A 166 14.23 3.35 12.51
C GLU A 166 13.49 2.09 12.05
N LYS A 167 12.53 1.62 12.85
CA LYS A 167 11.74 0.41 12.56
C LYS A 167 10.27 0.75 12.40
N SER A 168 9.60 0.04 11.49
CA SER A 168 8.15 0.16 11.31
C SER A 168 7.41 -0.15 12.61
N THR A 169 6.55 0.77 13.02
CA THR A 169 5.67 0.62 14.18
C THR A 169 4.22 0.52 13.74
N ALA A 170 3.43 -0.24 14.50
CA ALA A 170 2.03 -0.42 14.16
C ALA A 170 1.25 0.89 14.30
N SER A 171 0.69 1.36 13.19
CA SER A 171 -0.18 2.54 13.17
C SER A 171 -1.38 2.39 14.11
N SER A 172 -1.92 3.51 14.61
CA SER A 172 -3.14 3.53 15.44
C SER A 172 -4.33 2.85 14.73
N ARG A 173 -4.42 2.99 13.40
CA ARG A 173 -5.43 2.32 12.57
C ARG A 173 -5.27 0.80 12.59
N LEU A 174 -4.03 0.30 12.46
CA LEU A 174 -3.76 -1.15 12.50
C LEU A 174 -4.04 -1.73 13.89
N ARG A 175 -3.61 -1.04 14.97
CA ARG A 175 -3.91 -1.42 16.36
C ARG A 175 -5.42 -1.49 16.63
N ARG A 176 -6.17 -0.48 16.19
CA ARG A 176 -7.64 -0.47 16.31
C ARG A 176 -8.29 -1.59 15.51
N ARG A 177 -7.77 -1.91 14.33
CA ARG A 177 -8.22 -3.04 13.51
C ARG A 177 -8.00 -4.37 14.23
N ALA A 178 -6.79 -4.65 14.71
CA ALA A 178 -6.46 -5.86 15.47
C ALA A 178 -7.38 -6.03 16.70
N THR A 179 -7.58 -4.95 17.47
CA THR A 179 -8.50 -4.92 18.63
C THR A 179 -9.94 -5.26 18.22
N THR A 180 -10.40 -4.70 17.09
CA THR A 180 -11.75 -4.95 16.57
C THR A 180 -11.93 -6.40 16.13
N LEU A 181 -10.94 -6.96 15.41
CA LEU A 181 -10.97 -8.34 14.95
C LEU A 181 -10.93 -9.34 16.12
N ARG A 182 -10.11 -9.07 17.15
CA ARG A 182 -10.09 -9.83 18.41
C ARG A 182 -11.46 -9.84 19.07
N ARG A 183 -12.08 -8.67 19.25
CA ARG A 183 -13.42 -8.54 19.86
C ARG A 183 -14.49 -9.30 19.07
N GLN A 184 -14.38 -9.33 17.75
CA GLN A 184 -15.31 -10.03 16.86
C GLN A 184 -14.99 -11.53 16.69
N ARG A 185 -13.97 -12.06 17.37
CA ARG A 185 -13.49 -13.45 17.23
C ARG A 185 -13.13 -13.81 15.78
N LEU A 186 -12.63 -12.80 15.05
CA LEU A 186 -12.10 -12.94 13.69
C LEU A 186 -10.59 -13.16 13.68
N LEU A 187 -9.92 -12.99 14.83
CA LEU A 187 -8.59 -13.51 15.10
C LEU A 187 -8.73 -14.50 16.25
N VAL A 188 -8.22 -15.71 16.05
CA VAL A 188 -8.33 -16.81 16.99
C VAL A 188 -6.96 -17.45 17.14
N GLU A 189 -6.59 -17.75 18.38
CA GLU A 189 -5.40 -18.54 18.70
C GLU A 189 -5.73 -20.02 18.59
N THR A 190 -4.84 -20.78 17.97
CA THR A 190 -4.94 -22.24 17.79
C THR A 190 -3.84 -22.91 18.61
N PRO A 191 -4.09 -24.04 19.29
CA PRO A 191 -3.05 -24.71 20.07
C PRO A 191 -1.88 -25.13 19.16
N SER A 192 -0.63 -24.90 19.58
CA SER A 192 0.51 -25.46 18.87
C SER A 192 0.62 -26.97 19.17
N PHE A 193 0.81 -27.78 18.15
CA PHE A 193 0.95 -29.25 18.29
C PHE A 193 2.29 -29.65 18.91
N ASP A 194 3.30 -28.77 18.87
CA ASP A 194 4.67 -29.07 19.27
C ASP A 194 4.99 -28.70 20.74
N GLY A 195 4.06 -28.03 21.44
CA GLY A 195 4.29 -27.54 22.81
C GLY A 195 5.41 -26.50 22.94
N SER A 196 5.91 -25.96 21.83
CA SER A 196 6.94 -24.94 21.80
C SER A 196 6.37 -23.60 22.28
N SER A 197 6.92 -23.04 23.36
CA SER A 197 6.47 -21.77 23.95
C SER A 197 6.76 -20.53 23.10
N ASN A 198 7.47 -20.68 21.98
CA ASN A 198 8.04 -19.56 21.23
C ASN A 198 7.17 -19.10 20.05
N PHE A 199 6.14 -19.85 19.69
CA PHE A 199 5.27 -19.54 18.57
C PHE A 199 3.79 -19.60 18.95
N VAL A 200 3.00 -18.73 18.33
CA VAL A 200 1.53 -18.70 18.47
C VAL A 200 0.90 -18.81 17.10
N LEU A 201 0.01 -19.80 16.92
CA LEU A 201 -0.76 -19.94 15.70
C LEU A 201 -1.99 -19.02 15.75
N VAL A 202 -2.10 -18.10 14.79
CA VAL A 202 -3.21 -17.13 14.72
C VAL A 202 -4.01 -17.34 13.43
N VAL A 203 -5.24 -17.79 13.55
CA VAL A 203 -6.18 -17.90 12.43
C VAL A 203 -6.90 -16.58 12.24
N SER A 204 -6.83 -16.02 11.03
CA SER A 204 -7.59 -14.84 10.63
C SER A 204 -8.78 -15.23 9.76
N LYS A 205 -9.96 -14.75 10.13
CA LYS A 205 -11.24 -15.01 9.45
C LYS A 205 -11.65 -13.80 8.60
N ALA A 206 -12.43 -14.07 7.55
CA ALA A 206 -12.92 -13.02 6.67
C ALA A 206 -13.73 -11.98 7.46
N THR A 207 -13.32 -10.71 7.35
CA THR A 207 -14.09 -9.61 7.94
C THR A 207 -15.39 -9.41 7.15
N PRO A 208 -16.55 -9.30 7.80
CA PRO A 208 -17.78 -8.88 7.12
C PRO A 208 -17.55 -7.56 6.40
N ARG A 209 -18.11 -7.41 5.19
CA ARG A 209 -17.96 -6.19 4.39
C ARG A 209 -18.64 -5.02 5.13
N ILE A 210 -17.84 -4.12 5.70
CA ILE A 210 -18.37 -2.93 6.38
C ILE A 210 -18.64 -1.86 5.32
N TYR A 211 -19.91 -1.54 5.09
CA TYR A 211 -20.30 -0.42 4.25
C TYR A 211 -19.89 0.90 4.93
N VAL A 212 -19.03 1.67 4.28
CA VAL A 212 -18.63 3.00 4.76
C VAL A 212 -19.36 4.06 3.93
N LYS A 213 -20.30 4.77 4.55
CA LYS A 213 -21.00 5.88 3.90
C LYS A 213 -20.00 7.02 3.59
N PRO A 214 -19.96 7.57 2.37
CA PRO A 214 -19.09 8.68 2.02
C PRO A 214 -19.27 9.88 2.96
N LYS A 215 -18.19 10.38 3.55
CA LYS A 215 -18.14 11.74 4.12
C LYS A 215 -17.33 12.61 3.18
N ARG A 216 -18.01 13.47 2.42
CA ARG A 216 -17.46 14.62 1.67
C ARG A 216 -16.44 14.35 0.54
N LYS A 217 -16.16 13.10 0.17
CA LYS A 217 -15.30 12.76 -0.99
C LYS A 217 -16.15 12.39 -2.21
N SER A 218 -15.60 12.57 -3.42
CA SER A 218 -16.24 12.10 -4.64
C SER A 218 -16.46 10.58 -4.56
N MET A 219 -17.52 10.10 -5.22
CA MET A 219 -17.87 8.68 -5.22
C MET A 219 -16.69 7.82 -5.73
N ASP A 220 -15.99 8.30 -6.76
CA ASP A 220 -14.81 7.64 -7.31
C ASP A 220 -13.67 7.45 -6.30
N THR A 221 -13.36 8.48 -5.49
CA THR A 221 -12.32 8.37 -4.46
C THR A 221 -12.72 7.41 -3.35
N VAL A 222 -14.02 7.30 -3.06
CA VAL A 222 -14.54 6.35 -2.08
C VAL A 222 -14.41 4.92 -2.62
N ASP A 223 -14.80 4.68 -3.87
CA ASP A 223 -14.74 3.35 -4.47
C ASP A 223 -13.30 2.82 -4.55
N VAL A 224 -12.36 3.68 -4.96
CA VAL A 224 -10.92 3.37 -4.91
C VAL A 224 -10.48 3.03 -3.48
N ALA A 225 -10.84 3.84 -2.49
CA ALA A 225 -10.47 3.59 -1.09
C ALA A 225 -11.09 2.30 -0.53
N VAL A 226 -12.31 1.95 -0.93
CA VAL A 226 -12.98 0.70 -0.56
C VAL A 226 -12.26 -0.49 -1.18
N GLN A 227 -11.91 -0.42 -2.46
CA GLN A 227 -11.15 -1.46 -3.15
C GLN A 227 -9.77 -1.66 -2.53
N LEU A 228 -9.07 -0.57 -2.19
CA LEU A 228 -7.80 -0.61 -1.49
C LEU A 228 -7.95 -1.33 -0.15
N GLY A 229 -8.89 -0.89 0.69
CA GLY A 229 -9.11 -1.48 2.01
C GLY A 229 -9.49 -2.96 1.97
N ALA A 230 -10.35 -3.36 1.02
CA ALA A 230 -10.80 -4.74 0.89
C ALA A 230 -9.68 -5.68 0.43
N ASN A 231 -8.89 -5.29 -0.57
CA ASN A 231 -7.80 -6.12 -1.05
C ASN A 231 -6.60 -6.13 -0.08
N THR A 232 -6.29 -5.00 0.56
CA THR A 232 -5.30 -5.00 1.66
C THR A 232 -5.71 -5.95 2.78
N ALA A 233 -6.99 -5.96 3.19
CA ALA A 233 -7.49 -6.91 4.18
C ALA A 233 -7.53 -8.38 3.69
N ARG A 234 -7.52 -8.61 2.37
CA ARG A 234 -7.36 -9.94 1.78
C ARG A 234 -5.92 -10.43 1.94
N MET A 235 -4.92 -9.55 1.79
CA MET A 235 -3.49 -9.89 1.97
C MET A 235 -3.12 -10.33 3.40
N GLU A 236 -3.99 -10.08 4.38
CA GLU A 236 -3.85 -10.62 5.73
C GLU A 236 -4.20 -12.12 5.80
N ARG A 237 -4.91 -12.68 4.81
CA ARG A 237 -5.41 -14.08 4.83
C ARG A 237 -5.07 -14.88 3.57
N ASP A 238 -4.59 -14.21 2.53
CA ASP A 238 -4.17 -14.85 1.29
C ASP A 238 -3.11 -15.92 1.61
N GLU A 239 -3.35 -17.15 1.17
CA GLU A 239 -2.48 -18.31 1.44
C GLU A 239 -2.27 -18.63 2.93
N GLN A 240 -3.21 -18.24 3.80
CA GLN A 240 -3.17 -18.65 5.21
C GLN A 240 -3.24 -20.19 5.34
N PRO A 241 -2.33 -20.84 6.09
CA PRO A 241 -2.40 -22.25 6.41
C PRO A 241 -3.69 -22.58 7.19
N GLU A 242 -4.10 -23.86 7.14
CA GLU A 242 -5.28 -24.35 7.86
C GLU A 242 -5.15 -24.12 9.38
N GLU A 243 -3.97 -24.41 9.92
CA GLU A 243 -3.58 -24.20 11.32
C GLU A 243 -3.51 -22.70 11.71
N GLY A 244 -3.51 -21.81 10.71
CA GLY A 244 -3.30 -20.40 10.86
C GLY A 244 -1.84 -19.99 10.73
N TRP A 245 -1.58 -18.77 11.18
CA TRP A 245 -0.32 -18.09 11.00
C TRP A 245 0.57 -18.21 12.26
N SER A 246 1.70 -18.91 12.19
CA SER A 246 2.73 -19.16 13.23
C SER A 246 3.61 -17.97 13.67
N VAL A 247 3.07 -17.00 14.40
CA VAL A 247 3.81 -15.83 14.88
C VAL A 247 4.95 -16.21 15.83
N ASP A 248 6.20 -15.83 15.50
CA ASP A 248 7.37 -15.98 16.37
C ASP A 248 7.39 -14.88 17.44
N LEU A 249 7.32 -15.28 18.71
CA LEU A 249 7.33 -14.35 19.84
C LEU A 249 8.72 -13.78 20.16
N THR A 250 9.78 -14.47 19.75
CA THR A 250 11.18 -14.08 20.01
C THR A 250 11.65 -13.07 18.97
N THR A 251 11.49 -13.41 17.69
CA THR A 251 11.94 -12.55 16.59
C THR A 251 10.90 -11.51 16.17
N ARG A 252 9.64 -11.66 16.62
CA ARG A 252 8.49 -10.82 16.22
C ARG A 252 8.27 -10.80 14.71
N THR A 253 8.56 -11.92 14.05
CA THR A 253 8.46 -12.04 12.59
C THR A 253 7.28 -12.92 12.18
N TRP A 254 6.80 -12.70 10.96
CA TRP A 254 5.70 -13.49 10.41
C TRP A 254 5.67 -13.60 8.87
N ALA A 255 4.94 -14.59 8.36
CA ALA A 255 4.85 -14.95 6.94
C ALA A 255 3.63 -14.42 6.16
N CYS A 256 2.68 -13.69 6.76
CA CYS A 256 1.56 -13.16 5.96
C CYS A 256 2.03 -12.04 5.01
N LYS A 257 1.48 -11.97 3.79
CA LYS A 257 1.87 -10.97 2.76
C LYS A 257 1.79 -9.53 3.27
N TYR A 258 0.80 -9.22 4.11
CA TYR A 258 0.70 -7.89 4.73
C TYR A 258 1.92 -7.54 5.62
N PHE A 259 2.50 -8.51 6.32
CA PHE A 259 3.68 -8.28 7.17
C PHE A 259 4.92 -8.02 6.31
N PHE A 260 5.16 -8.82 5.27
CA PHE A 260 6.24 -8.58 4.32
C PHE A 260 6.16 -7.18 3.71
N HIS A 261 4.95 -6.66 3.53
CA HIS A 261 4.77 -5.30 3.05
C HIS A 261 4.99 -4.24 4.15
N LYS A 262 4.30 -4.33 5.29
CA LYS A 262 4.22 -3.24 6.29
C LYS A 262 5.16 -3.38 7.48
N GLY A 263 5.84 -4.50 7.65
CA GLY A 263 6.65 -4.83 8.83
C GLY A 263 5.85 -5.00 10.13
N GLN A 264 4.53 -4.90 10.06
CA GLN A 264 3.57 -5.01 11.15
C GLN A 264 2.29 -5.62 10.59
N CYS A 265 1.59 -6.46 11.35
CA CYS A 265 0.33 -7.05 10.92
C CYS A 265 -0.62 -7.29 12.08
N VAL A 266 -1.89 -7.56 11.78
CA VAL A 266 -2.91 -7.81 12.81
C VAL A 266 -2.65 -9.10 13.62
N HIS A 267 -1.95 -10.08 13.05
CA HIS A 267 -1.59 -11.35 13.73
C HIS A 267 -0.52 -11.11 14.78
N LEU A 268 0.54 -10.37 14.44
CA LEU A 268 1.59 -9.98 15.38
C LEU A 268 1.01 -9.16 16.54
N LEU A 269 0.13 -8.20 16.26
CA LEU A 269 -0.56 -7.42 17.30
C LEU A 269 -1.61 -8.18 18.11
N PHE A 270 -1.97 -9.38 17.68
CA PHE A 270 -2.92 -10.22 18.43
C PHE A 270 -2.17 -11.14 19.40
N ALA A 271 -1.00 -11.63 18.99
CA ALA A 271 -0.12 -12.47 19.80
C ALA A 271 0.53 -11.72 20.98
N PHE A 272 0.59 -10.39 20.94
CA PHE A 272 1.08 -9.50 22.00
C PHE A 272 -0.03 -8.58 22.53
#